data_AF-A0A0C3G409-F1
#
_entry.id   AF-A0A0C3G409-F1
#
_cell.length_a   1.000
_cell.length_b   1.000
_cell.length_c   1.000
_cell.angle_alpha   90.00
_cell.angle_beta   90.00
_cell.angle_gamma   90.00
#
_symmetry.space_group_name_H-M   'P 1'
#
loop_
_entity.id
_entity.type
_entity.pdbx_description
1 polymer ?
#
loop_
_entity_poly.entity_id
_entity_poly.type
_entity_poly.pdbx_seq_one_letter_code
_entity_poly.pdbx_strand_id
1 'polypeptide(L)'
;MGADKHRVFDTEDSKNVKYSRLGVWELYEEKHPELSRIPGASRAESYLEIGQSLPFVWRMIKDIGSIDNCWLLLSLYLFVIVLSSLIPAVALWYSGQLLKIVEIAISERSVDKGVLFRVAGGRIGCAIAARIIRHFMYRLQRPLNNSIKQYYSVQVFRSMARLDLPTFEDPAVQRQTEAAWSTSGQSSVAWDTINMVAGLISTVIRLISQVSAGDTVSSGDYARPPNPQLFTYFSGLDSYQYSLQPT
;
A
#
# COMPACT_ATOMS: atom_id res chain seq x y z
N MET A 1 38.89 10.75 30.18
CA MET A 1 39.48 9.69 29.34
C MET A 1 38.84 8.37 29.72
N GLY A 2 37.68 8.05 29.11
CA GLY A 2 37.00 6.77 29.28
C GLY A 2 37.40 5.88 28.11
N ALA A 3 38.08 4.78 28.40
CA ALA A 3 38.52 3.82 27.40
C ALA A 3 37.29 3.13 26.77
N ASP A 4 37.10 3.33 25.48
CA ASP A 4 36.10 2.64 24.68
C ASP A 4 36.52 1.17 24.55
N LYS A 5 35.78 0.28 25.24
CA LYS A 5 36.01 -1.16 25.21
C LYS A 5 35.61 -1.65 23.83
N HIS A 6 36.60 -1.95 22.99
CA HIS A 6 36.45 -2.77 21.78
C HIS A 6 35.61 -4.01 22.14
N ARG A 7 34.34 -4.06 21.71
CA ARG A 7 33.52 -5.27 21.80
C ARG A 7 34.17 -6.30 20.88
N VAL A 8 34.83 -7.28 21.47
CA VAL A 8 35.38 -8.43 20.76
C VAL A 8 34.19 -9.32 20.41
N PHE A 9 34.02 -9.58 19.12
CA PHE A 9 32.97 -10.46 18.60
C PHE A 9 33.29 -11.89 19.07
N ASP A 10 32.49 -12.42 19.98
CA ASP A 10 32.70 -13.74 20.60
C ASP A 10 31.76 -14.75 19.94
N THR A 11 32.32 -15.62 19.11
CA THR A 11 31.58 -16.60 18.28
C THR A 11 30.93 -17.72 19.09
N GLU A 12 31.32 -17.89 20.37
CA GLU A 12 30.74 -18.92 21.26
C GLU A 12 29.53 -18.43 22.06
N ASP A 13 29.17 -17.15 21.98
CA ASP A 13 27.99 -16.59 22.67
C ASP A 13 26.68 -16.93 21.93
N SER A 14 26.28 -18.20 22.06
CA SER A 14 25.02 -18.75 21.53
C SER A 14 23.75 -18.01 21.97
N LYS A 15 23.86 -17.12 22.96
CA LYS A 15 22.75 -16.33 23.48
C LYS A 15 22.49 -15.09 22.64
N ASN A 16 23.53 -14.50 22.05
CA ASN A 16 23.47 -13.26 21.29
C ASN A 16 23.71 -13.45 19.79
N VAL A 17 24.12 -14.63 19.33
CA VAL A 17 24.42 -14.87 17.92
C VAL A 17 23.52 -15.96 17.34
N LYS A 18 22.80 -15.63 16.26
CA LYS A 18 22.03 -16.61 15.49
C LYS A 18 22.97 -17.25 14.47
N TYR A 19 23.30 -18.51 14.70
CA TYR A 19 24.06 -19.31 13.74
C TYR A 19 23.12 -19.78 12.62
N SER A 20 23.45 -19.47 11.38
CA SER A 20 22.83 -20.08 10.20
C SER A 20 23.91 -20.61 9.27
N ARG A 21 23.81 -21.90 8.93
CA ARG A 21 24.74 -22.56 8.02
C ARG A 21 24.17 -22.55 6.60
N LEU A 22 24.74 -21.70 5.75
CA LEU A 22 24.40 -21.63 4.33
C LEU A 22 25.45 -22.42 3.53
N GLY A 23 25.24 -23.74 3.45
CA GLY A 23 26.16 -24.65 2.77
C GLY A 23 27.51 -24.78 3.49
N VAL A 24 28.58 -24.28 2.88
CA VAL A 24 29.95 -24.32 3.44
C VAL A 24 30.26 -23.08 4.31
N TRP A 25 29.43 -22.04 4.23
CA TRP A 25 29.64 -20.80 4.98
C TRP A 25 28.83 -20.76 6.27
N GLU A 26 29.47 -20.24 7.32
CA GLU A 26 28.88 -20.03 8.63
C GLU A 26 28.57 -18.54 8.79
N LEU A 27 27.29 -18.19 8.78
CA LEU A 27 26.83 -16.81 8.97
C LEU A 27 26.46 -16.62 10.44
N TYR A 28 27.19 -15.72 11.09
CA TYR A 28 26.98 -15.31 12.47
C TYR A 28 26.29 -13.95 12.49
N GLU A 29 24.98 -13.93 12.71
CA GLU A 29 24.23 -12.68 12.87
C GLU A 29 24.09 -12.35 14.37
N GLU A 30 24.62 -11.19 14.80
CA GLU A 30 24.37 -10.65 16.13
C GLU A 30 22.89 -10.24 16.25
N LYS A 31 22.17 -10.86 17.19
CA LYS A 31 20.84 -10.41 17.60
C LYS A 31 21.01 -9.15 18.44
N HIS A 32 20.47 -8.02 18.00
CA HIS A 32 20.35 -6.83 18.85
C HIS A 32 19.35 -7.13 20.00
N PRO A 33 19.80 -7.32 21.25
CA PRO A 33 18.96 -7.88 22.31
C PRO A 33 18.00 -6.85 22.93
N GLU A 34 18.13 -5.57 22.60
CA GLU A 34 17.37 -4.49 23.23
C GLU A 34 15.88 -4.49 22.88
N LEU A 35 15.48 -5.08 21.74
CA LEU A 35 14.07 -5.16 21.34
C LEU A 35 13.38 -6.45 21.79
N SER A 36 14.10 -7.53 22.09
CA SER A 36 13.52 -8.86 22.36
C SER A 36 12.65 -8.96 23.63
N ARG A 37 12.70 -7.97 24.52
CA ARG A 37 12.04 -8.01 25.84
C ARG A 37 10.62 -7.44 25.86
N ILE A 38 10.14 -6.83 24.77
CA ILE A 38 8.83 -6.20 24.72
C ILE A 38 7.86 -7.07 23.89
N PRO A 39 6.75 -7.58 24.47
CA PRO A 39 5.72 -8.26 23.70
C PRO A 39 5.12 -7.27 22.69
N GLY A 40 5.44 -7.46 21.40
CA GLY A 40 5.12 -6.52 20.31
C GLY A 40 6.33 -6.08 19.48
N ALA A 41 7.55 -6.38 19.94
CA ALA A 41 8.80 -6.00 19.27
C ALA A 41 8.98 -6.59 17.87
N SER A 42 8.45 -7.80 17.60
CA SER A 42 8.51 -8.38 16.26
C SER A 42 7.79 -7.54 15.20
N ARG A 43 6.73 -6.79 15.59
CA ARG A 43 6.10 -5.83 14.68
C ARG A 43 6.90 -4.53 14.60
N ALA A 44 7.45 -4.07 15.71
CA ALA A 44 8.29 -2.88 15.75
C ALA A 44 9.56 -3.02 14.89
N GLU A 45 10.21 -4.19 14.91
CA GLU A 45 11.35 -4.52 14.03
C GLU A 45 10.97 -4.37 12.56
N SER A 46 9.85 -4.96 12.12
CA SER A 46 9.39 -4.79 10.74
C SER A 46 9.11 -3.33 10.38
N TYR A 47 8.54 -2.53 11.29
CA TYR A 47 8.32 -1.09 11.04
C TYR A 47 9.63 -0.30 10.99
N LEU A 48 10.62 -0.68 11.80
CA LEU A 48 11.92 -0.03 11.85
C LEU A 48 12.77 -0.37 10.62
N GLU A 49 12.69 -1.62 10.14
CA GLU A 49 13.24 -2.08 8.85
C GLU A 49 12.59 -1.35 7.67
N ILE A 50 11.27 -1.15 7.68
CA ILE A 50 10.57 -0.33 6.68
C ILE A 50 11.06 1.13 6.74
N GLY A 51 11.26 1.66 7.95
CA GLY A 51 11.82 3.00 8.18
C GLY A 51 13.22 3.19 7.61
N GLN A 52 14.08 2.17 7.73
CA GLN A 52 15.42 2.17 7.15
C GLN A 52 15.41 2.03 5.62
N SER A 53 14.37 1.40 5.07
CA SER A 53 14.19 1.21 3.62
C SER A 53 13.61 2.46 2.93
N LEU A 54 12.84 3.27 3.65
CA LEU A 54 12.19 4.50 3.16
C LEU A 54 13.11 5.49 2.44
N PRO A 55 14.33 5.84 2.92
CA PRO A 55 15.21 6.78 2.20
C PRO A 55 15.60 6.27 0.81
N PHE A 56 15.76 4.96 0.63
CA PHE A 56 16.04 4.36 -0.67
C PHE A 56 14.83 4.47 -1.60
N VAL A 57 13.63 4.18 -1.08
CA VAL A 57 12.38 4.33 -1.84
C VAL A 57 12.14 5.79 -2.25
N TRP A 58 12.37 6.72 -1.32
CA TRP A 58 12.24 8.15 -1.59
C TRP A 58 13.21 8.61 -2.67
N ARG A 59 14.47 8.16 -2.60
CA ARG A 59 15.48 8.46 -3.61
C ARG A 59 15.09 7.86 -4.97
N MET A 60 14.56 6.64 -4.98
CA MET A 60 14.06 5.98 -6.18
C MET A 60 12.91 6.76 -6.83
N ILE A 61 11.94 7.23 -6.05
CA ILE A 61 10.82 8.06 -6.53
C ILE A 61 11.34 9.39 -7.08
N LYS A 62 12.30 10.01 -6.39
CA LYS A 62 12.91 11.26 -6.82
C LYS A 62 13.68 11.11 -8.14
N ASP A 63 14.44 10.03 -8.29
CA ASP A 63 15.20 9.73 -9.51
C ASP A 63 14.27 9.42 -10.69
N ILE A 64 13.18 8.68 -10.47
CA ILE A 64 12.14 8.44 -11.50
C ILE A 64 11.43 9.75 -11.86
N GLY A 65 11.19 10.60 -10.87
CA GLY A 65 10.54 11.90 -11.02
C GLY A 65 11.39 12.96 -11.73
N SER A 66 12.70 12.76 -11.88
CA SER A 66 13.57 13.74 -12.57
C SER A 66 13.52 13.63 -14.11
N ILE A 67 12.72 12.72 -14.67
CA ILE A 67 12.56 12.52 -16.11
C ILE A 67 11.43 13.44 -16.61
N ASP A 68 11.71 14.26 -17.62
CA ASP A 68 10.91 15.44 -18.05
C ASP A 68 9.43 15.21 -18.41
N ASN A 69 8.94 13.96 -18.47
CA ASN A 69 7.50 13.65 -18.64
C ASN A 69 6.97 12.60 -17.66
N CYS A 70 7.86 11.93 -16.91
CA CYS A 70 7.45 10.89 -15.97
C CYS A 70 6.80 11.48 -14.72
N TRP A 71 7.22 12.68 -14.32
CA TRP A 71 6.66 13.37 -13.15
C TRP A 71 5.16 13.65 -13.29
N LEU A 72 4.69 14.09 -14.47
CA LEU A 72 3.26 14.30 -14.72
C LEU A 72 2.47 13.00 -14.67
N LEU A 73 2.99 11.92 -15.27
CA LEU A 73 2.37 10.59 -15.22
C LEU A 73 2.28 10.05 -13.78
N LEU A 74 3.34 10.24 -12.99
CA LEU A 74 3.42 9.81 -11.60
C LEU A 74 2.45 10.63 -10.72
N SER A 75 2.42 11.96 -10.92
CA SER A 75 1.47 12.85 -10.23
C SER A 75 0.02 12.49 -10.55
N LEU A 76 -0.30 12.26 -11.83
CA LEU A 76 -1.63 11.83 -12.25
C LEU A 76 -2.00 10.47 -11.65
N TYR A 77 -1.07 9.53 -11.60
CA TYR A 77 -1.28 8.22 -10.96
C TYR A 77 -1.55 8.37 -9.45
N LEU A 78 -0.79 9.19 -8.74
CA LEU A 78 -0.99 9.49 -7.32
C LEU A 78 -2.35 10.17 -7.08
N PHE A 79 -2.74 11.11 -7.94
CA PHE A 79 -4.05 11.74 -7.89
C PHE A 79 -5.18 10.71 -8.05
N VAL A 80 -5.06 9.78 -9.01
CA VAL A 80 -6.02 8.70 -9.22
C VAL A 80 -6.10 7.77 -8.00
N ILE A 81 -4.98 7.48 -7.33
CA ILE A 81 -4.96 6.70 -6.08
C ILE A 81 -5.72 7.42 -4.98
N VAL A 82 -5.46 8.72 -4.78
CA VAL A 82 -6.18 9.52 -3.77
C VAL A 82 -7.68 9.49 -4.07
N LEU A 83 -8.06 9.71 -5.33
CA LEU A 83 -9.47 9.67 -5.75
C LEU A 83 -10.11 8.28 -5.51
N SER A 84 -9.34 7.21 -5.75
CA SER A 84 -9.79 5.83 -5.48
C SER A 84 -10.02 5.55 -4.00
N SER A 85 -9.22 6.17 -3.12
CA SER A 85 -9.36 6.05 -1.67
C SER A 85 -10.54 6.87 -1.13
N LEU A 86 -10.97 7.91 -1.86
CA LEU A 86 -12.10 8.76 -1.50
C LEU A 86 -13.45 8.09 -1.77
N ILE A 87 -13.53 7.23 -2.80
CA ILE A 87 -14.76 6.50 -3.17
C ILE A 87 -15.42 5.76 -1.99
N PRO A 88 -14.72 4.86 -1.26
CA PRO A 88 -15.33 4.13 -0.14
C PRO A 88 -15.73 5.06 1.01
N ALA A 89 -14.98 6.15 1.25
CA ALA A 89 -15.34 7.14 2.25
C ALA A 89 -16.64 7.87 1.91
N VAL A 90 -16.78 8.30 0.66
CA VAL A 90 -18.00 8.95 0.16
C VAL A 90 -19.18 7.98 0.16
N ALA A 91 -18.98 6.72 -0.20
CA ALA A 91 -20.03 5.69 -0.15
C ALA A 91 -20.54 5.45 1.29
N LEU A 92 -19.64 5.49 2.28
CA LEU A 92 -19.97 5.38 3.69
C LEU A 92 -20.77 6.59 4.17
N TRP A 93 -20.36 7.80 3.80
CA TRP A 93 -21.09 9.04 4.08
C TRP A 93 -22.53 9.02 3.55
N TYR A 94 -22.72 8.62 2.29
CA TYR A 94 -24.06 8.49 1.69
C TYR A 94 -24.92 7.44 2.40
N SER A 95 -24.32 6.38 2.92
CA SER A 95 -25.05 5.35 3.67
C SER A 95 -25.55 5.89 5.01
N GLY A 96 -24.77 6.74 5.69
CA GLY A 96 -25.20 7.44 6.90
C GLY A 96 -26.33 8.45 6.66
N GLN A 97 -26.27 9.20 5.55
CA GLN A 97 -27.35 10.12 5.16
C GLN A 97 -28.65 9.38 4.88
N LEU A 98 -28.57 8.23 4.17
CA LEU A 98 -29.74 7.40 3.88
C LEU A 98 -30.45 6.95 5.17
N LEU A 99 -29.68 6.56 6.20
CA LEU A 99 -30.25 6.17 7.50
C LEU A 99 -31.02 7.31 8.16
N LYS A 100 -30.45 8.53 8.19
CA LYS A 100 -31.11 9.72 8.74
C LYS A 100 -32.38 10.08 7.98
N ILE A 101 -32.35 9.98 6.65
CA ILE A 101 -33.51 10.27 5.80
C ILE A 101 -34.64 9.25 6.04
N VAL A 102 -34.30 7.97 6.19
CA VAL A 102 -35.30 6.92 6.50
C VAL A 102 -35.92 7.15 7.86
N GLU A 103 -35.15 7.58 8.86
CA GLU A 103 -35.67 7.94 10.19
C GLU A 103 -36.67 9.11 10.11
N ILE A 104 -36.33 10.17 9.35
CA ILE A 104 -37.22 11.32 9.13
C ILE A 104 -38.49 10.89 8.37
N ALA A 105 -38.35 10.08 7.31
CA ALA A 105 -39.48 9.63 6.52
C ALA A 105 -40.47 8.75 7.32
N ILE A 106 -39.96 7.94 8.26
CA ILE A 106 -40.80 7.17 9.18
C ILE A 106 -41.53 8.10 10.16
N SER A 107 -40.85 9.13 10.67
CA SER A 107 -41.43 10.08 11.62
C SER A 107 -42.49 10.99 10.98
N GLU A 108 -42.24 11.45 9.75
CA GLU A 108 -43.05 12.49 9.10
C GLU A 108 -44.06 11.94 8.09
N ARG A 109 -44.03 10.63 7.83
CA ARG A 109 -44.97 9.87 6.97
C ARG A 109 -45.14 10.43 5.55
N SER A 110 -44.20 11.26 5.09
CA SER A 110 -44.12 11.75 3.73
C SER A 110 -42.69 11.52 3.21
N VAL A 111 -42.60 10.96 2.00
CA VAL A 111 -41.31 10.64 1.37
C VAL A 111 -41.00 11.73 0.35
N ASP A 112 -39.99 12.53 0.63
CA ASP A 112 -39.48 13.53 -0.32
C ASP A 112 -38.75 12.82 -1.48
N LYS A 113 -39.36 12.87 -2.66
CA LYS A 113 -38.86 12.23 -3.88
C LYS A 113 -37.53 12.84 -4.34
N GLY A 114 -37.30 14.13 -4.07
CA GLY A 114 -36.07 14.82 -4.48
C GLY A 114 -34.83 14.26 -3.79
N VAL A 115 -34.98 13.91 -2.51
CA VAL A 115 -33.90 13.34 -1.71
C VAL A 115 -33.57 11.91 -2.17
N LEU A 116 -34.59 11.11 -2.46
CA LEU A 116 -34.41 9.74 -2.94
C LEU A 116 -33.65 9.69 -4.28
N PHE A 117 -34.01 10.56 -5.22
CA PHE A 117 -33.30 10.69 -6.51
C PHE A 117 -31.85 11.14 -6.33
N ARG A 118 -31.57 12.06 -5.40
CA ARG A 118 -30.21 12.54 -5.13
C ARG A 118 -29.32 11.44 -4.57
N VAL A 119 -29.84 10.58 -3.68
CA VAL A 119 -29.10 9.45 -3.12
C VAL A 119 -28.88 8.34 -4.15
N ALA A 120 -29.93 7.98 -4.92
CA ALA A 120 -29.82 7.00 -6.00
C ALA A 120 -28.82 7.46 -7.08
N GLY A 121 -28.90 8.74 -7.48
CA GLY A 121 -27.94 9.38 -8.38
C GLY A 121 -26.52 9.37 -7.84
N GLY A 122 -26.34 9.63 -6.53
CA GLY A 122 -25.04 9.55 -5.86
C GLY A 122 -24.41 8.16 -5.93
N ARG A 123 -25.19 7.09 -5.72
CA ARG A 123 -24.70 5.70 -5.85
C ARG A 123 -24.29 5.36 -7.28
N ILE A 124 -25.10 5.74 -8.26
CA ILE A 124 -24.79 5.51 -9.68
C ILE A 124 -23.54 6.30 -10.08
N GLY A 125 -23.46 7.57 -9.68
CA GLY A 125 -22.29 8.42 -9.93
C GLY A 125 -21.02 7.86 -9.29
N CYS A 126 -21.11 7.34 -8.06
CA CYS A 126 -20.00 6.69 -7.37
C CYS A 126 -19.52 5.42 -8.10
N ALA A 127 -20.44 4.58 -8.59
CA ALA A 127 -20.10 3.39 -9.37
C ALA A 127 -19.43 3.73 -10.71
N ILE A 128 -19.93 4.77 -11.40
CA ILE A 128 -19.34 5.26 -12.65
C ILE A 128 -17.93 5.80 -12.38
N ALA A 129 -17.77 6.66 -11.37
CA ALA A 129 -16.46 7.20 -10.99
C ALA A 129 -15.46 6.08 -10.65
N ALA A 130 -15.88 5.05 -9.90
CA ALA A 130 -15.06 3.90 -9.60
C ALA A 130 -14.62 3.15 -10.86
N ARG A 131 -15.51 2.99 -11.84
CA ARG A 131 -15.20 2.32 -13.10
C ARG A 131 -14.23 3.14 -13.96
N ILE A 132 -14.43 4.45 -14.02
CA ILE A 132 -13.55 5.39 -14.72
C ILE A 132 -12.14 5.36 -14.10
N ILE A 133 -12.04 5.44 -12.78
CA ILE A 133 -10.77 5.41 -12.05
C ILE A 133 -10.00 4.11 -12.32
N ARG A 134 -10.67 2.96 -12.27
CA ARG A 134 -10.03 1.67 -12.62
C ARG A 134 -9.52 1.66 -14.07
N HIS A 135 -10.28 2.24 -15.00
CA HIS A 135 -9.85 2.36 -16.39
C HIS A 135 -8.61 3.23 -16.53
N PHE A 136 -8.57 4.39 -15.86
CA PHE A 136 -7.40 5.27 -15.84
C PHE A 136 -6.18 4.60 -15.22
N MET A 137 -6.33 3.86 -14.10
CA MET A 137 -5.22 3.12 -13.49
C MET A 137 -4.61 2.13 -14.48
N TYR A 138 -5.43 1.35 -15.19
CA TYR A 138 -4.94 0.41 -16.18
C TYR A 138 -4.20 1.09 -17.34
N ARG A 139 -4.70 2.24 -17.78
CA ARG A 139 -4.09 3.05 -18.85
C ARG A 139 -2.77 3.69 -18.42
N LEU A 140 -2.64 4.11 -17.16
CA LEU A 140 -1.43 4.76 -16.63
C LEU A 140 -0.34 3.77 -16.25
N GLN A 141 -0.72 2.57 -15.79
CA GLN A 141 0.22 1.52 -15.40
C GLN A 141 1.13 1.07 -16.54
N ARG A 142 0.59 0.96 -17.76
CA ARG A 142 1.37 0.52 -18.94
C ARG A 142 2.51 1.49 -19.31
N PRO A 143 2.27 2.78 -19.59
CA PRO A 143 3.33 3.72 -19.96
C PRO A 143 4.31 3.96 -18.82
N LEU A 144 3.85 3.97 -17.56
CA LEU A 144 4.74 4.17 -16.42
C LEU A 144 5.71 2.98 -16.27
N ASN A 145 5.21 1.76 -16.32
CA ASN A 145 6.03 0.55 -16.25
C ASN A 145 7.05 0.48 -17.40
N ASN A 146 6.64 0.85 -18.62
CA ASN A 146 7.55 0.89 -19.76
C ASN A 146 8.65 1.94 -19.61
N SER A 147 8.30 3.13 -19.12
CA SER A 147 9.27 4.23 -18.91
C SER A 147 10.28 3.86 -17.82
N ILE A 148 9.81 3.28 -16.71
CA ILE A 148 10.67 2.79 -15.63
C ILE A 148 11.60 1.69 -16.16
N LYS A 149 11.07 0.69 -16.87
CA LYS A 149 11.87 -0.39 -17.46
C LYS A 149 12.97 0.15 -18.38
N GLN A 150 12.64 1.10 -19.25
CA GLN A 150 13.61 1.70 -20.17
C GLN A 150 14.70 2.48 -19.43
N TYR A 151 14.35 3.24 -18.40
CA TYR A 151 15.33 3.98 -17.61
C TYR A 151 16.30 3.04 -16.88
N TYR A 152 15.77 2.02 -16.20
CA TYR A 152 16.59 1.06 -15.46
C TYR A 152 17.42 0.17 -16.38
N SER A 153 16.91 -0.23 -17.55
CA SER A 153 17.70 -1.05 -18.48
C SER A 153 18.95 -0.32 -18.97
N VAL A 154 18.84 0.97 -19.30
CA VAL A 154 19.99 1.80 -19.70
C VAL A 154 20.98 1.97 -18.56
N GLN A 155 20.49 2.27 -17.35
CA GLN A 155 21.35 2.49 -16.20
C GLN A 155 22.11 1.22 -15.80
N VAL A 156 21.44 0.05 -15.80
CA VAL A 156 22.12 -1.19 -15.48
C VAL A 156 23.09 -1.60 -16.58
N PHE A 157 22.72 -1.45 -17.86
CA PHE A 157 23.65 -1.68 -18.96
C PHE A 157 24.92 -0.82 -18.84
N ARG A 158 24.77 0.46 -18.45
CA ARG A 158 25.89 1.36 -18.20
C ARG A 158 26.75 0.90 -17.02
N SER A 159 26.16 0.32 -15.98
CA SER A 159 26.92 -0.24 -14.86
C SER A 159 27.64 -1.53 -15.24
N MET A 160 27.00 -2.42 -16.01
CA MET A 160 27.59 -3.66 -16.50
C MET A 160 28.76 -3.39 -17.45
N ALA A 161 28.65 -2.39 -18.32
CA ALA A 161 29.74 -1.98 -19.22
C ALA A 161 30.97 -1.41 -18.51
N ARG A 162 30.84 -1.07 -17.21
CA ARG A 162 31.95 -0.57 -16.37
C ARG A 162 32.51 -1.63 -15.43
N LEU A 163 31.88 -2.80 -15.31
CA LEU A 163 32.43 -3.90 -14.53
C LEU A 163 33.60 -4.53 -15.30
N ASP A 164 34.72 -4.73 -14.61
CA ASP A 164 35.87 -5.45 -15.15
C ASP A 164 35.50 -6.91 -15.44
N LEU A 165 36.03 -7.45 -16.54
CA LEU A 165 35.80 -8.82 -17.03
C LEU A 165 35.83 -9.92 -15.94
N PRO A 166 36.81 -9.96 -15.01
CA PRO A 166 36.85 -11.01 -13.98
C PRO A 166 35.72 -10.92 -12.94
N THR A 167 35.14 -9.74 -12.71
CA THR A 167 34.00 -9.57 -11.78
C THR A 167 32.70 -10.05 -12.42
N PHE A 168 32.60 -9.99 -13.75
CA PHE A 168 31.43 -10.44 -14.49
C PHE A 168 31.35 -11.97 -14.59
N GLU A 169 32.49 -12.66 -14.60
CA GLU A 169 32.54 -14.13 -14.65
C GLU A 169 32.19 -14.81 -13.31
N ASP A 170 32.03 -14.05 -12.22
CA ASP A 170 31.60 -14.61 -10.95
C ASP A 170 30.11 -15.03 -11.00
N PRO A 171 29.80 -16.34 -10.87
CA PRO A 171 28.42 -16.82 -10.91
C PRO A 171 27.55 -16.28 -9.76
N ALA A 172 28.15 -15.84 -8.65
CA ALA A 172 27.41 -15.20 -7.56
C ALA A 172 26.87 -13.83 -7.99
N VAL A 173 27.69 -13.02 -8.68
CA VAL A 173 27.28 -11.72 -9.22
C VAL A 173 26.28 -11.90 -10.34
N GLN A 174 26.46 -12.91 -11.19
CA GLN A 174 25.52 -13.22 -12.27
C GLN A 174 24.15 -13.64 -11.71
N ARG A 175 24.09 -14.45 -10.65
CA ARG A 175 22.82 -14.80 -9.98
C ARG A 175 22.16 -13.61 -9.29
N GLN A 176 22.91 -12.72 -8.67
CA GLN A 176 22.34 -11.54 -8.01
C GLN A 176 21.81 -10.53 -9.02
N THR A 177 22.57 -10.29 -10.10
CA THR A 177 22.13 -9.43 -11.20
C THR A 177 20.95 -10.05 -11.93
N GLU A 178 20.96 -11.35 -12.18
CA GLU A 178 19.82 -12.08 -12.74
C GLU A 178 18.65 -12.07 -11.77
N ALA A 179 18.80 -12.20 -10.45
CA ALA A 179 17.69 -12.06 -9.50
C ALA A 179 17.10 -10.63 -9.50
N ALA A 180 17.96 -9.62 -9.64
CA ALA A 180 17.54 -8.22 -9.79
C ALA A 180 16.88 -7.93 -11.16
N TRP A 181 17.23 -8.69 -12.22
CA TRP A 181 16.73 -8.53 -13.59
C TRP A 181 15.54 -9.43 -13.94
N SER A 182 15.51 -10.66 -13.44
CA SER A 182 14.56 -11.75 -13.75
C SER A 182 13.25 -11.63 -13.00
N THR A 183 13.04 -10.55 -12.26
CA THR A 183 11.73 -10.17 -11.73
C THR A 183 10.84 -9.68 -12.88
N SER A 184 10.38 -10.66 -13.65
CA SER A 184 9.21 -10.76 -14.52
C SER A 184 9.00 -9.68 -15.59
N GLY A 185 8.83 -10.16 -16.83
CA GLY A 185 8.45 -9.36 -18.00
C GLY A 185 7.15 -8.53 -17.86
N GLN A 186 6.44 -8.59 -16.72
CA GLN A 186 5.20 -7.86 -16.48
C GLN A 186 5.32 -6.67 -15.50
N SER A 187 6.22 -6.67 -14.50
CA SER A 187 6.35 -5.55 -13.54
C SER A 187 7.76 -5.38 -12.97
N SER A 188 8.31 -4.17 -13.03
CA SER A 188 9.59 -3.81 -12.39
C SER A 188 9.48 -3.84 -10.86
N VAL A 189 10.54 -4.23 -10.14
CA VAL A 189 10.62 -4.17 -8.65
C VAL A 189 10.26 -2.78 -8.14
N ALA A 190 10.71 -1.73 -8.83
CA ALA A 190 10.38 -0.35 -8.52
C ALA A 190 8.87 -0.06 -8.62
N TRP A 191 8.19 -0.68 -9.60
CA TRP A 191 6.74 -0.56 -9.76
C TRP A 191 5.97 -1.22 -8.63
N ASP A 192 6.45 -2.38 -8.16
CA ASP A 192 5.82 -3.08 -7.03
C ASP A 192 5.96 -2.29 -5.73
N THR A 193 7.14 -1.69 -5.50
CA THR A 193 7.35 -0.77 -4.36
C THR A 193 6.40 0.43 -4.43
N ILE A 194 6.21 1.02 -5.61
CA ILE A 194 5.26 2.14 -5.80
C ILE A 194 3.82 1.70 -5.50
N ASN A 195 3.39 0.52 -5.96
CA ASN A 195 2.06 0.00 -5.66
C ASN A 195 1.88 -0.27 -4.17
N MET A 196 2.91 -0.79 -3.50
CA MET A 196 2.89 -1.03 -2.06
C MET A 196 2.74 0.29 -1.29
N VAL A 197 3.54 1.31 -1.62
CA VAL A 197 3.45 2.65 -1.00
C VAL A 197 2.09 3.29 -1.27
N ALA A 198 1.59 3.21 -2.51
CA ALA A 198 0.27 3.69 -2.87
C ALA A 198 -0.83 2.99 -2.06
N GLY A 199 -0.72 1.67 -1.89
CA GLY A 199 -1.60 0.87 -1.05
C GLY A 199 -1.60 1.34 0.40
N LEU A 200 -0.42 1.54 0.98
CA LEU A 200 -0.27 2.06 2.35
C LEU A 200 -0.91 3.44 2.50
N ILE A 201 -0.65 4.38 1.58
CA ILE A 201 -1.26 5.71 1.59
C ILE A 201 -2.78 5.59 1.54
N SER A 202 -3.32 4.72 0.66
CA SER A 202 -4.77 4.52 0.56
C SER A 202 -5.38 3.97 1.85
N THR A 203 -4.67 3.05 2.54
CA THR A 203 -5.11 2.51 3.83
C THR A 203 -5.07 3.58 4.91
N VAL A 204 -4.01 4.39 4.97
CA VAL A 204 -3.91 5.52 5.92
C VAL A 204 -5.04 6.52 5.68
N ILE A 205 -5.32 6.91 4.43
CA ILE A 205 -6.43 7.80 4.10
C ILE A 205 -7.77 7.20 4.53
N ARG A 206 -7.99 5.90 4.28
CA ARG A 206 -9.21 5.21 4.72
C ARG A 206 -9.36 5.21 6.24
N LEU A 207 -8.28 4.97 6.98
CA LEU A 207 -8.28 4.99 8.44
C LEU A 207 -8.59 6.40 8.97
N ILE A 208 -7.92 7.43 8.44
CA ILE A 208 -8.20 8.84 8.80
C ILE A 208 -9.66 9.17 8.52
N SER A 209 -10.18 8.74 7.37
CA SER A 209 -11.56 9.02 6.99
C SER A 209 -12.57 8.28 7.87
N GLN A 210 -12.26 7.06 8.34
CA GLN A 210 -13.10 6.32 9.28
C GLN A 210 -13.09 6.95 10.67
N VAL A 211 -11.93 7.38 11.16
CA VAL A 211 -11.79 8.06 12.46
C VAL A 211 -12.52 9.41 12.45
N SER A 212 -12.33 10.20 11.40
CA SER A 212 -13.01 11.49 11.24
C SER A 212 -14.54 11.36 11.18
N ALA A 213 -15.05 10.31 10.52
CA ALA A 213 -16.47 10.00 10.52
C ALA A 213 -16.98 9.52 11.90
N GLY A 214 -16.13 8.83 12.68
CA GLY A 214 -16.43 8.43 14.05
C GLY A 214 -16.54 9.61 15.01
N ASP A 215 -15.63 10.58 14.92
CA ASP A 215 -15.62 11.76 15.80
C ASP A 215 -16.82 12.68 15.56
N THR A 216 -17.30 12.78 14.31
CA THR A 216 -18.53 13.52 13.99
C THR A 216 -19.80 12.82 14.49
N VAL A 217 -19.77 11.49 14.66
CA VAL A 217 -20.87 10.73 15.28
C VAL A 217 -20.81 10.82 16.81
N SER A 218 -19.60 10.82 17.40
CA SER A 218 -19.44 10.86 18.87
C SER A 218 -19.81 12.20 19.51
N SER A 219 -19.76 13.32 18.77
CA SER A 219 -20.19 14.63 19.31
C SER A 219 -21.68 14.91 19.11
N GLY A 220 -22.40 14.07 18.35
CA GLY A 220 -23.79 14.35 17.95
C GLY A 220 -24.88 13.55 18.68
N ASP A 221 -24.59 12.33 19.18
CA ASP A 221 -25.64 11.42 19.62
C ASP A 221 -25.26 10.65 20.90
N TYR A 222 -25.40 11.29 22.07
CA TYR A 222 -25.61 10.60 23.36
C TYR A 222 -27.10 10.39 23.65
N ALA A 223 -27.90 9.97 22.65
CA ALA A 223 -29.33 9.73 22.90
C ALA A 223 -29.99 8.71 21.95
N ARG A 224 -29.40 7.54 21.66
CA ARG A 224 -30.19 6.32 21.37
C ARG A 224 -29.34 5.05 21.24
N PRO A 225 -29.73 3.92 21.86
CA PRO A 225 -29.09 2.63 21.61
C PRO A 225 -29.42 2.10 20.20
N PRO A 226 -28.46 1.50 19.47
CA PRO A 226 -28.69 0.97 18.13
C PRO A 226 -29.49 -0.33 18.17
N ASN A 227 -30.50 -0.42 17.29
CA ASN A 227 -31.37 -1.58 17.13
C ASN A 227 -30.66 -2.65 16.27
N PRO A 228 -30.47 -3.90 16.76
CA PRO A 228 -29.61 -4.91 16.11
C PRO A 228 -30.17 -5.53 14.81
N GLN A 229 -31.33 -5.10 14.31
CA GLN A 229 -32.02 -5.72 13.17
C GLN A 229 -31.57 -5.22 11.79
N LEU A 230 -30.81 -4.13 11.70
CA LEU A 230 -30.43 -3.52 10.40
C LEU A 230 -29.08 -3.98 9.84
N PHE A 231 -28.27 -4.69 10.62
CA PHE A 231 -26.94 -5.17 10.19
C PHE A 231 -27.00 -6.40 9.26
N THR A 232 -28.11 -7.15 9.26
CA THR A 232 -28.26 -8.37 8.47
C THR A 232 -28.66 -8.14 7.01
N TYR A 233 -29.14 -6.94 6.64
CA TYR A 233 -29.52 -6.66 5.26
C TYR A 233 -28.35 -6.24 4.36
N PHE A 234 -27.23 -5.79 4.92
CA PHE A 234 -26.10 -5.32 4.11
C PHE A 234 -25.15 -6.43 3.65
N SER A 235 -25.15 -7.58 4.33
CA SER A 235 -24.34 -8.76 3.96
C SER A 235 -24.94 -9.60 2.83
N GLY A 236 -26.21 -9.36 2.44
CA GLY A 236 -26.88 -10.12 1.38
C GLY A 236 -26.62 -9.63 -0.05
N LEU A 237 -26.06 -8.42 -0.24
CA LEU A 237 -25.89 -7.83 -1.58
C LEU A 237 -24.53 -8.13 -2.23
N ASP A 238 -23.51 -8.55 -1.46
CA ASP A 238 -22.22 -8.96 -2.01
C ASP A 238 -22.23 -10.39 -2.59
N SER A 239 -23.26 -11.19 -2.27
CA SER A 239 -23.36 -12.59 -2.74
C SER A 239 -23.85 -12.74 -4.19
N TYR A 240 -24.39 -11.69 -4.82
CA TYR A 240 -24.94 -11.79 -6.19
C TYR A 240 -23.92 -11.47 -7.31
N GLN A 241 -22.70 -11.03 -6.99
CA GLN A 241 -21.69 -10.73 -8.02
C GLN A 241 -20.83 -11.93 -8.47
N TYR A 242 -20.97 -13.11 -7.85
CA TYR A 242 -20.15 -14.29 -8.18
C TYR A 242 -20.82 -15.31 -9.13
N SER A 243 -22.05 -15.09 -9.61
CA SER A 243 -22.78 -16.10 -10.40
C SER A 243 -22.86 -15.87 -11.90
N LEU A 244 -22.11 -14.92 -12.47
CA LEU A 244 -22.15 -14.62 -13.92
C LEU A 244 -20.75 -14.67 -14.55
N GLN A 245 -20.24 -15.89 -14.69
CA GLN A 245 -19.18 -16.23 -15.65
C GLN A 245 -19.78 -17.27 -16.61
N PRO A 246 -20.02 -16.95 -17.90
CA PRO A 246 -20.29 -17.95 -18.91
C PRO A 246 -18.97 -18.62 -19.33
N THR A 247 -19.04 -19.95 -19.46
CA THR A 247 -18.06 -20.86 -20.06
C THR A 247 -17.70 -20.49 -21.49
#